data_AF-A0A9D1WE82-F1
#
_entry.id   AF-A0A9D1WE82-F1
#
_cell.length_a   1.000
_cell.length_b   1.000
_cell.length_c   1.000
_cell.angle_alpha   90.00
_cell.angle_beta   90.00
_cell.angle_gamma   90.00
#
_symmetry.space_group_name_H-M   'P 1'
#
loop_
_entity.id
_entity.type
_entity.pdbx_description
1 polymer ?
#
loop_
_entity_poly.entity_id
_entity_poly.type
_entity_poly.pdbx_seq_one_letter_code
_entity_poly.pdbx_strand_id
1 'polypeptide(L)'
;IVLSGSCSAMTNTQVANYKAQASAWPVEVEKCVGAEEDIKAYVDSVAAWCEEHKDEALPPLVYATAAPEKLHQIQAQYGANAAATAIEHFFFLLSAKLKTLGVRKFVVAGGETSGQVTKALGVSGFYIGPTIAPGVPWVRALNEELSLALKSGNFGDEQFFFKAVEA
;
A
#
# COMPACT_ATOMS: atom_id res chain seq x y z
N ILE A 1 -2.79 -8.60 -0.49
CA ILE A 1 -1.96 -7.66 0.31
C ILE A 1 -2.69 -6.32 0.41
N VAL A 2 -2.54 -5.62 1.54
CA VAL A 2 -2.99 -4.21 1.70
C VAL A 2 -1.76 -3.29 1.76
N LEU A 3 -1.72 -2.24 0.96
CA LEU A 3 -0.66 -1.24 0.90
C LEU A 3 -1.24 0.15 1.16
N SER A 4 -0.73 0.88 2.16
CA SER A 4 -1.30 2.18 2.54
C SER A 4 -0.23 3.26 2.66
N GLY A 5 -0.19 4.20 1.72
CA GLY A 5 0.69 5.37 1.78
C GLY A 5 -0.03 6.68 2.13
N SER A 6 -1.36 6.71 2.12
CA SER A 6 -2.12 7.94 2.46
C SER A 6 -2.06 8.25 3.96
N CYS A 7 -1.88 9.53 4.29
CA CYS A 7 -1.98 10.06 5.66
C CYS A 7 -3.30 10.82 5.92
N SER A 8 -4.35 10.59 5.11
CA SER A 8 -5.66 11.22 5.36
C SER A 8 -6.27 10.75 6.68
N ALA A 9 -7.24 11.52 7.20
CA ALA A 9 -7.95 11.16 8.43
C ALA A 9 -8.66 9.81 8.30
N MET A 10 -9.41 9.59 7.21
CA MET A 10 -10.12 8.31 6.98
C MET A 10 -9.14 7.14 6.81
N THR A 11 -8.01 7.33 6.12
CA THR A 11 -7.02 6.25 5.98
C THR A 11 -6.36 5.91 7.31
N ASN A 12 -6.11 6.90 8.18
CA ASN A 12 -5.64 6.64 9.54
C ASN A 12 -6.63 5.77 10.33
N THR A 13 -7.94 6.05 10.24
CA THR A 13 -8.98 5.21 10.87
C THR A 13 -9.01 3.80 10.28
N GLN A 14 -8.97 3.66 8.95
CA GLN A 14 -8.97 2.37 8.26
C GLN A 14 -7.74 1.52 8.64
N VAL A 15 -6.55 2.13 8.67
CA VAL A 15 -5.30 1.46 9.09
C VAL A 15 -5.38 1.03 10.55
N ALA A 16 -5.84 1.91 11.45
CA ALA A 16 -5.97 1.60 12.87
C ALA A 16 -6.93 0.43 13.12
N ASN A 17 -8.06 0.40 12.42
CA ASN A 17 -9.05 -0.66 12.53
C ASN A 17 -8.51 -1.99 11.96
N TYR A 18 -7.88 -1.98 10.78
CA TYR A 18 -7.39 -3.19 10.13
C TYR A 18 -6.20 -3.83 10.87
N LYS A 19 -5.23 -3.02 11.32
CA LYS A 19 -4.06 -3.53 12.04
C LYS A 19 -4.34 -4.05 13.45
N ALA A 20 -5.55 -3.82 13.97
CA ALA A 20 -5.99 -4.42 15.22
C ALA A 20 -6.28 -5.93 15.06
N GLN A 21 -6.42 -6.42 13.83
CA GLN A 21 -6.77 -7.81 13.53
C GLN A 21 -5.81 -8.48 12.54
N ALA A 22 -5.24 -7.73 11.60
CA ALA A 22 -4.29 -8.24 10.62
C ALA A 22 -2.84 -7.91 11.00
N SER A 23 -1.92 -8.79 10.62
CA SER A 23 -0.48 -8.52 10.69
C SER A 23 -0.13 -7.26 9.90
N ALA A 24 0.61 -6.34 10.52
CA ALA A 24 0.89 -5.04 9.95
C ALA A 24 2.34 -4.60 10.13
N TRP A 25 2.94 -4.13 9.04
CA TRP A 25 4.31 -3.60 8.99
C TRP A 25 4.30 -2.08 8.78
N PRO A 26 4.81 -1.28 9.74
CA PRO A 26 5.02 0.15 9.56
C PRO A 26 6.24 0.41 8.68
N VAL A 27 6.10 1.23 7.65
CA VAL A 27 7.21 1.63 6.79
C VAL A 27 8.05 2.70 7.48
N GLU A 28 9.32 2.38 7.73
CA GLU A 28 10.32 3.29 8.30
C GLU A 28 10.93 4.16 7.19
N VAL A 29 10.64 5.47 7.20
CA VAL A 29 11.11 6.41 6.18
C VAL A 29 12.63 6.45 6.10
N GLU A 30 13.33 6.33 7.23
CA GLU A 30 14.80 6.26 7.27
C GLU A 30 15.40 5.12 6.43
N LYS A 31 14.66 4.01 6.24
CA LYS A 31 15.09 2.86 5.43
C LYS A 31 14.69 2.99 3.96
N CYS A 32 13.87 3.99 3.64
CA CYS A 32 13.47 4.33 2.27
C CYS A 32 14.35 5.44 1.68
N VAL A 33 15.16 6.11 2.50
CA VAL A 33 16.11 7.14 2.08
C VAL A 33 17.52 6.55 2.07
N GLY A 34 18.32 6.86 1.06
CA GLY A 34 19.71 6.41 0.98
C GLY A 34 20.03 5.72 -0.34
N ALA A 35 20.99 4.79 -0.29
CA ALA A 35 21.43 4.05 -1.46
C ALA A 35 20.36 3.06 -1.93
N GLU A 36 20.29 2.85 -3.24
CA GLU A 36 19.32 1.95 -3.87
C GLU A 36 19.47 0.50 -3.36
N GLU A 37 20.69 0.07 -3.03
CA GLU A 37 20.97 -1.25 -2.48
C GLU A 37 20.34 -1.45 -1.09
N ASP A 38 20.39 -0.43 -0.23
CA ASP A 38 19.80 -0.47 1.11
C ASP A 38 18.27 -0.50 1.04
N ILE A 39 17.70 0.30 0.13
CA ILE A 39 16.24 0.33 -0.10
C ILE A 39 15.77 -1.04 -0.60
N LYS A 40 16.51 -1.67 -1.52
CA LYS A 40 16.20 -3.02 -2.02
C LYS A 40 16.30 -4.09 -0.94
N ALA A 41 17.33 -4.02 -0.07
CA ALA A 41 17.46 -4.93 1.07
C ALA A 41 16.29 -4.79 2.05
N TYR A 42 15.83 -3.55 2.28
CA TYR A 42 14.64 -3.29 3.09
C TYR A 42 13.37 -3.83 2.42
N VAL A 43 13.19 -3.60 1.11
CA VAL A 43 12.08 -4.18 0.33
C VAL A 43 12.08 -5.70 0.40
N ASP A 44 13.23 -6.36 0.28
CA ASP A 44 13.35 -7.81 0.39
C ASP A 44 12.94 -8.32 1.79
N SER A 45 13.32 -7.59 2.84
CA SER A 45 12.92 -7.91 4.21
C SER A 45 11.41 -7.80 4.41
N VAL A 46 10.79 -6.72 3.90
CA VAL A 46 9.34 -6.52 4.00
C VAL A 46 8.58 -7.53 3.13
N ALA A 47 9.10 -7.87 1.95
CA ALA A 47 8.49 -8.86 1.07
C ALA A 47 8.53 -10.26 1.66
N ALA A 48 9.65 -10.65 2.28
CA ALA A 48 9.76 -11.92 3.02
C ALA A 48 8.75 -11.98 4.17
N TRP A 49 8.64 -10.90 4.96
CA TRP A 49 7.64 -10.81 6.02
C TRP A 49 6.20 -10.92 5.48
N CYS A 50 5.88 -10.30 4.34
CA CYS A 50 4.57 -10.45 3.71
C CYS A 50 4.27 -11.91 3.30
N GLU A 51 5.29 -12.63 2.83
CA GLU A 51 5.17 -14.03 2.43
C GLU A 51 4.92 -14.94 3.64
N GLU A 52 5.55 -14.67 4.78
CA GLU A 52 5.34 -15.40 6.05
C GLU A 52 3.90 -15.29 6.56
N HIS A 53 3.22 -14.17 6.30
CA HIS A 53 1.87 -13.87 6.81
C HIS A 53 0.79 -14.02 5.72
N LYS A 54 1.11 -14.54 4.54
CA LYS A 54 0.20 -14.56 3.39
C LYS A 54 -1.02 -15.48 3.57
N ASP A 55 -0.88 -16.53 4.38
CA ASP A 55 -1.89 -17.57 4.62
C ASP A 55 -2.71 -17.30 5.89
N GLU A 56 -2.53 -16.13 6.52
CA GLU A 56 -3.37 -15.70 7.64
C GLU A 56 -4.80 -15.37 7.19
N ALA A 57 -5.73 -15.32 8.16
CA ALA A 57 -7.13 -15.04 7.90
C ALA A 57 -7.36 -13.69 7.18
N LEU A 58 -6.49 -12.71 7.44
CA LEU A 58 -6.52 -11.41 6.80
C LEU A 58 -5.18 -11.14 6.10
N PRO A 59 -5.19 -10.65 4.85
CA PRO A 59 -3.96 -10.29 4.16
C PRO A 59 -3.12 -9.26 4.93
N PRO A 60 -1.78 -9.37 4.94
CA PRO A 60 -0.94 -8.44 5.67
C PRO A 60 -1.06 -7.01 5.13
N LEU A 61 -0.83 -6.05 6.04
CA LEU A 61 -0.83 -4.62 5.76
C LEU A 61 0.59 -4.06 5.82
N VAL A 62 1.02 -3.37 4.76
CA VAL A 62 2.24 -2.54 4.79
C VAL A 62 1.82 -1.07 4.68
N TYR A 63 2.19 -0.25 5.66
CA TYR A 63 1.68 1.12 5.74
C TYR A 63 2.74 2.17 6.07
N ALA A 64 2.71 3.28 5.33
CA ALA A 64 3.41 4.53 5.65
C ALA A 64 2.45 5.58 6.25
N THR A 65 1.18 5.23 6.44
CA THR A 65 0.18 6.07 7.10
C THR A 65 0.66 6.49 8.49
N ALA A 66 0.76 7.80 8.70
CA ALA A 66 1.19 8.38 9.96
C ALA A 66 0.15 9.38 10.48
N ALA A 67 0.09 9.52 11.80
CA ALA A 67 -0.62 10.62 12.44
C ALA A 67 0.01 11.97 12.04
N PRO A 68 -0.76 13.07 12.00
CA PRO A 68 -0.28 14.39 11.57
C PRO A 68 1.01 14.83 12.26
N GLU A 69 1.15 14.59 13.57
CA GLU A 69 2.32 14.97 14.36
C GLU A 69 3.57 14.21 13.91
N LYS A 70 3.44 12.90 13.68
CA LYS A 70 4.56 12.07 13.20
C LYS A 70 4.92 12.42 11.75
N LEU A 71 3.91 12.73 10.92
CA LEU A 71 4.15 13.19 9.56
C LEU A 71 4.94 14.52 9.56
N HIS A 72 4.57 15.48 10.40
CA HIS A 72 5.32 16.73 10.54
C HIS A 72 6.77 16.50 10.98
N GLN A 73 7.03 15.58 11.91
CA GLN A 73 8.39 15.23 12.33
C GLN A 73 9.21 14.66 11.16
N ILE A 74 8.64 13.73 10.40
CA ILE A 74 9.28 13.14 9.22
C ILE A 74 9.59 14.23 8.19
N GLN A 75 8.63 15.11 7.90
CA GLN A 75 8.80 16.20 6.94
C GLN A 75 9.84 17.22 7.40
N ALA A 76 9.94 17.50 8.70
CA ALA A 76 10.95 18.39 9.26
C ALA A 76 12.37 17.78 9.17
N GLN A 77 12.49 16.46 9.34
CA GLN A 77 13.77 15.77 9.34
C GLN A 77 14.30 15.47 7.93
N TYR A 78 13.43 15.00 7.03
CA TYR A 78 13.82 14.51 5.71
C TYR A 78 13.38 15.43 4.56
N GLY A 79 12.53 16.42 4.83
CA GLY A 79 11.87 17.23 3.81
C GLY A 79 10.61 16.55 3.27
N ALA A 80 9.53 17.32 3.11
CA ALA A 80 8.23 16.77 2.72
C ALA A 80 8.24 16.04 1.37
N ASN A 81 8.83 16.65 0.35
CA ASN A 81 8.90 16.05 -0.98
C ASN A 81 9.81 14.80 -1.00
N ALA A 82 10.99 14.89 -0.37
CA ALA A 82 11.94 13.78 -0.37
C ALA A 82 11.39 12.56 0.39
N ALA A 83 10.74 12.76 1.54
CA ALA A 83 10.08 11.69 2.27
C ALA A 83 8.94 11.05 1.48
N ALA A 84 8.10 11.85 0.82
CA ALA A 84 7.02 11.35 -0.03
C ALA A 84 7.56 10.51 -1.20
N THR A 85 8.55 11.04 -1.93
CA THR A 85 9.20 10.33 -3.05
C THR A 85 9.88 9.03 -2.60
N ALA A 86 10.53 9.02 -1.43
CA ALA A 86 11.15 7.82 -0.87
C ALA A 86 10.13 6.73 -0.56
N ILE A 87 9.01 7.07 0.08
CA ILE A 87 7.90 6.14 0.36
C ILE A 87 7.26 5.63 -0.94
N GLU A 88 7.05 6.51 -1.91
CA GLU A 88 6.52 6.18 -3.22
C GLU A 88 7.41 5.18 -3.98
N HIS A 89 8.73 5.41 -3.99
CA HIS A 89 9.71 4.51 -4.59
C HIS A 89 9.77 3.16 -3.86
N PHE A 90 9.69 3.16 -2.54
CA PHE A 90 9.58 1.94 -1.76
C PHE A 90 8.36 1.10 -2.16
N PHE A 91 7.17 1.71 -2.27
CA PHE A 91 5.96 0.98 -2.70
C PHE A 91 6.03 0.53 -4.16
N PHE A 92 6.70 1.28 -5.03
CA PHE A 92 7.01 0.85 -6.40
C PHE A 92 7.82 -0.46 -6.39
N LEU A 93 8.96 -0.47 -5.69
CA LEU A 93 9.82 -1.66 -5.61
C LEU A 93 9.13 -2.85 -4.93
N LEU A 94 8.44 -2.59 -3.81
CA LEU A 94 7.74 -3.63 -3.05
C LEU A 94 6.64 -4.28 -3.87
N SER A 95 5.80 -3.51 -4.57
CA SER A 95 4.72 -4.08 -5.37
C SER A 95 5.23 -4.92 -6.54
N ALA A 96 6.32 -4.49 -7.21
CA ALA A 96 6.99 -5.30 -8.22
C ALA A 96 7.51 -6.62 -7.62
N LYS A 97 8.16 -6.59 -6.44
CA LYS A 97 8.66 -7.78 -5.75
C LYS A 97 7.51 -8.72 -5.33
N LEU A 98 6.44 -8.20 -4.74
CA LEU A 98 5.29 -9.00 -4.33
C LEU A 98 4.61 -9.68 -5.54
N LYS A 99 4.57 -9.01 -6.71
CA LYS A 99 4.11 -9.64 -7.95
C LYS A 99 4.97 -10.84 -8.34
N THR A 100 6.30 -10.75 -8.26
CA THR A 100 7.18 -11.89 -8.58
C THR A 100 7.05 -13.03 -7.58
N LEU A 101 6.69 -12.73 -6.33
CA LEU A 101 6.36 -13.73 -5.29
C LEU A 101 4.96 -14.36 -5.44
N GLY A 102 4.18 -13.96 -6.44
CA GLY A 102 2.89 -14.58 -6.72
C GLY A 102 1.67 -13.82 -6.19
N VAL A 103 1.84 -12.65 -5.57
CA VAL A 103 0.70 -11.82 -5.16
C VAL A 103 -0.08 -11.35 -6.40
N ARG A 104 -1.41 -11.54 -6.38
CA ARG A 104 -2.31 -11.15 -7.48
C ARG A 104 -3.40 -10.15 -7.09
N LYS A 105 -3.71 -10.02 -5.81
CA LYS A 105 -4.71 -9.06 -5.28
C LYS A 105 -4.04 -7.96 -4.46
N PHE A 106 -4.21 -6.71 -4.89
CA PHE A 106 -3.65 -5.52 -4.24
C PHE A 106 -4.75 -4.55 -3.81
N VAL A 107 -4.88 -4.31 -2.50
CA VAL A 107 -5.70 -3.21 -1.98
C VAL A 107 -4.78 -2.05 -1.65
N VAL A 108 -4.96 -0.90 -2.29
CA VAL A 108 -4.03 0.24 -2.19
C VAL A 108 -4.76 1.49 -1.72
N ALA A 109 -4.19 2.19 -0.73
CA ALA A 109 -4.71 3.46 -0.23
C ALA A 109 -3.71 4.62 -0.44
N GLY A 110 -4.18 5.66 -1.12
CA GLY A 110 -3.41 6.85 -1.51
C GLY A 110 -3.31 6.99 -3.02
N GLY A 111 -3.50 8.20 -3.54
CA GLY A 111 -3.52 8.45 -4.98
C GLY A 111 -2.14 8.25 -5.61
N GLU A 112 -1.12 8.85 -5.01
CA GLU A 112 0.28 8.76 -5.39
C GLU A 112 0.77 7.32 -5.25
N THR A 113 0.46 6.66 -4.11
CA THR A 113 0.77 5.25 -3.89
C THR A 113 0.11 4.34 -4.93
N SER A 114 -1.15 4.58 -5.27
CA SER A 114 -1.86 3.84 -6.32
C SER A 114 -1.20 4.03 -7.69
N GLY A 115 -0.72 5.24 -8.00
CA GLY A 115 0.04 5.52 -9.22
C GLY A 115 1.35 4.73 -9.30
N GLN A 116 2.12 4.69 -8.20
CA GLN A 116 3.38 3.94 -8.16
C GLN A 116 3.16 2.43 -8.24
N VAL A 117 2.17 1.90 -7.52
CA VAL A 117 1.84 0.48 -7.55
C VAL A 117 1.38 0.05 -8.95
N THR A 118 0.49 0.80 -9.59
CA THR A 118 0.02 0.44 -10.95
C THR A 118 1.14 0.51 -11.98
N LYS A 119 2.04 1.49 -11.86
CA LYS A 119 3.25 1.61 -12.70
C LYS A 119 4.21 0.44 -12.50
N ALA A 120 4.51 0.07 -11.25
CA ALA A 120 5.37 -1.05 -10.91
C ALA A 120 4.84 -2.39 -11.43
N LEU A 121 3.53 -2.56 -11.36
CA LEU A 121 2.85 -3.78 -11.81
C LEU A 121 2.72 -3.87 -13.33
N GLY A 122 3.04 -2.80 -14.08
CA GLY A 122 2.97 -2.76 -15.54
C GLY A 122 1.55 -2.66 -16.08
N VAL A 123 0.61 -2.09 -15.31
CA VAL A 123 -0.79 -2.04 -15.70
C VAL A 123 -1.04 -0.89 -16.69
N SER A 124 -1.55 -1.22 -17.87
CA SER A 124 -1.87 -0.23 -18.92
C SER A 124 -3.32 0.23 -18.93
N GLY A 125 -4.18 -0.47 -18.19
CA GLY A 125 -5.60 -0.16 -18.07
C GLY A 125 -6.35 -1.22 -17.28
N PHE A 126 -7.66 -1.02 -17.16
CA PHE A 126 -8.50 -1.83 -16.26
C PHE A 126 -9.84 -2.23 -16.89
N TYR A 127 -10.29 -3.44 -16.57
CA TYR A 127 -11.71 -3.76 -16.52
C TYR A 127 -12.28 -3.32 -15.18
N ILE A 128 -13.40 -2.60 -15.20
CA ILE A 128 -14.11 -2.20 -13.98
C ILE A 128 -14.98 -3.36 -13.50
N GLY A 129 -14.80 -3.75 -12.24
CA GLY A 129 -15.54 -4.81 -11.56
C GLY A 129 -16.53 -4.27 -10.51
N PRO A 130 -16.89 -5.08 -9.51
CA PRO A 130 -17.87 -4.70 -8.50
C PRO A 130 -17.37 -3.56 -7.61
N THR A 131 -18.32 -2.73 -7.16
CA THR A 131 -18.05 -1.59 -6.28
C THR A 131 -17.85 -2.07 -4.83
N ILE A 132 -16.73 -1.67 -4.20
CA ILE A 132 -16.47 -1.91 -2.78
C ILE A 132 -17.05 -0.77 -1.94
N ALA A 133 -16.81 0.47 -2.38
CA ALA A 133 -17.33 1.70 -1.81
C ALA A 133 -17.62 2.71 -2.93
N PRO A 134 -18.45 3.75 -2.70
CA PRO A 134 -18.70 4.78 -3.71
C PRO A 134 -17.40 5.35 -4.29
N GLY A 135 -17.20 5.20 -5.61
CA GLY A 135 -15.98 5.64 -6.31
C GLY A 135 -14.77 4.71 -6.20
N VAL A 136 -14.88 3.55 -5.54
CA VAL A 136 -13.79 2.57 -5.39
C VAL A 136 -14.29 1.17 -5.77
N PRO A 137 -14.20 0.79 -7.05
CA PRO A 137 -14.46 -0.57 -7.49
C PRO A 137 -13.21 -1.45 -7.38
N TRP A 138 -13.42 -2.76 -7.38
CA TRP A 138 -12.40 -3.69 -7.82
C TRP A 138 -12.14 -3.47 -9.32
N VAL A 139 -10.87 -3.53 -9.70
CA VAL A 139 -10.44 -3.49 -11.09
C VAL A 139 -9.56 -4.67 -11.41
N ARG A 140 -9.63 -5.17 -12.65
CA ARG A 140 -8.73 -6.21 -13.16
C ARG A 140 -7.86 -5.62 -14.27
N ALA A 141 -6.54 -5.81 -14.20
CA ALA A 141 -5.64 -5.33 -15.22
C ALA A 141 -5.96 -5.96 -16.60
N LEU A 142 -5.77 -5.19 -17.67
CA LEU A 142 -6.03 -5.66 -19.04
C LEU A 142 -5.00 -6.69 -19.51
N ASN A 143 -3.73 -6.47 -19.16
CA ASN A 143 -2.57 -7.18 -19.67
C ASN A 143 -1.89 -8.08 -18.63
N GLU A 144 -2.51 -8.23 -17.46
CA GLU A 144 -1.95 -8.94 -16.31
C GLU A 144 -3.07 -9.65 -15.56
N GLU A 145 -2.76 -10.78 -14.93
CA GLU A 145 -3.69 -11.51 -14.05
C GLU A 145 -3.74 -10.88 -12.65
N LEU A 146 -3.97 -9.56 -12.60
CA LEU A 146 -3.94 -8.78 -11.37
C LEU A 146 -5.31 -8.14 -11.09
N SER A 147 -5.72 -8.19 -9.83
CA SER A 147 -6.86 -7.44 -9.32
C SER A 147 -6.39 -6.38 -8.35
N LEU A 148 -6.94 -5.17 -8.48
CA LEU A 148 -6.59 -4.04 -7.64
C LEU A 148 -7.83 -3.33 -7.10
N ALA A 149 -7.75 -2.81 -5.88
CA ALA A 149 -8.70 -1.84 -5.34
C ALA A 149 -7.91 -0.56 -5.03
N LEU A 150 -8.13 0.49 -5.82
CA LEU A 150 -7.35 1.74 -5.75
C LEU A 150 -8.16 2.82 -5.05
N LYS A 151 -7.89 3.03 -3.76
CA LYS A 151 -8.65 3.92 -2.88
C LYS A 151 -7.94 5.26 -2.73
N SER A 152 -8.58 6.35 -3.14
CA SER A 152 -8.11 7.69 -2.77
C SER A 152 -8.30 7.97 -1.27
N GLY A 153 -7.55 8.92 -0.72
CA GLY A 153 -7.36 9.09 0.73
C GLY A 153 -8.66 9.17 1.54
N ASN A 154 -9.66 9.93 1.12
CA ASN A 154 -10.89 10.14 1.91
C ASN A 154 -12.05 9.19 1.55
N PHE A 155 -11.82 8.20 0.68
CA PHE A 155 -12.86 7.28 0.22
C PHE A 155 -12.98 6.06 1.13
N GLY A 156 -14.17 5.45 1.11
CA GLY A 156 -14.53 4.29 1.94
C GLY A 156 -14.86 4.67 3.39
N ASP A 157 -15.38 3.71 4.13
CA ASP A 157 -15.58 3.81 5.58
C ASP A 157 -14.43 3.13 6.35
N GLU A 158 -14.49 3.14 7.67
CA GLU A 158 -13.49 2.51 8.55
C GLU A 158 -13.32 1.01 8.33
N GLN A 159 -14.30 0.33 7.72
CA GLN A 159 -14.30 -1.09 7.41
C GLN A 159 -13.82 -1.40 5.98
N PHE A 160 -13.37 -0.39 5.23
CA PHE A 160 -13.02 -0.52 3.81
C PHE A 160 -12.04 -1.66 3.53
N PHE A 161 -10.96 -1.80 4.31
CA PHE A 161 -9.96 -2.85 4.05
C PHE A 161 -10.53 -4.25 4.27
N PHE A 162 -11.36 -4.46 5.31
CA PHE A 162 -12.07 -5.73 5.52
C PHE A 162 -12.99 -6.06 4.36
N LYS A 163 -13.84 -5.10 3.95
CA LYS A 163 -14.75 -5.26 2.81
C LYS A 163 -14.02 -5.55 1.50
N ALA A 164 -12.85 -4.92 1.29
CA ALA A 164 -12.06 -5.14 0.10
C ALA A 164 -11.48 -6.56 0.06
N VAL A 165 -10.93 -7.07 1.18
CA VAL A 165 -10.27 -8.39 1.19
C VAL A 165 -11.25 -9.57 1.23
N GLU A 166 -12.48 -9.36 1.73
CA GLU A 166 -13.55 -10.37 1.71
C GLU A 166 -14.19 -10.57 0.32
N ALA A 167 -14.04 -9.59 -0.59
CA ALA A 167 -14.65 -9.58 -1.92
C ALA A 167 -13.84 -10.33 -3.01
#